data_AF-A0A2S0RIP6-F1
#
_entry.id   AF-A0A2S0RIP6-F1
#
_cell.length_a   1.000
_cell.length_b   1.000
_cell.length_c   1.000
_cell.angle_alpha   90.00
_cell.angle_beta   90.00
_cell.angle_gamma   90.00
#
_symmetry.space_group_name_H-M   'P 1'
#
loop_
_entity.id
_entity.type
_entity.pdbx_description
1 polymer ?
#
loop_
_entity_poly.entity_id
_entity_poly.type
_entity_poly.pdbx_seq_one_letter_code
_entity_poly.pdbx_strand_id
1 'polypeptide(L)'
;MSRREYSVPNAATDVKPPDVSSKLKKNMSVERDHMIDSLNRIFIPELRKINFSGSFPHFRRTEGDITNLLTFQFDRHGGGFVIELANYKGREYKTHWGKIIELKKLTAHDLNTRQRIYQDSEFEENSTDSWFRYDKKSLFSFGNKFDKLANKVIERIPIMERYWSEIE
;
A
#
# COMPACT_ATOMS: atom_id res chain seq x y z
N MET A 1 -60.08 -24.25 -44.72
CA MET A 1 -58.67 -24.22 -44.25
C MET A 1 -58.29 -22.76 -43.98
N SER A 2 -58.17 -22.36 -42.71
CA SER A 2 -57.64 -21.05 -42.32
C SER A 2 -56.84 -21.25 -41.03
N ARG A 3 -55.54 -21.07 -41.11
CA ARG A 3 -54.59 -21.26 -40.01
C ARG A 3 -54.47 -19.91 -39.29
N ARG A 4 -55.02 -19.79 -38.08
CA ARG A 4 -54.74 -18.65 -37.20
C ARG A 4 -53.44 -18.96 -36.45
N GLU A 5 -52.40 -18.18 -36.72
CA GLU A 5 -51.19 -18.16 -35.91
C GLU A 5 -51.48 -17.42 -34.60
N TYR A 6 -51.25 -18.08 -33.47
CA TYR A 6 -51.22 -17.44 -32.16
C TYR A 6 -49.78 -17.01 -31.88
N SER A 7 -49.54 -15.69 -31.86
CA SER A 7 -48.28 -15.10 -31.39
C SER A 7 -48.33 -15.00 -29.87
N VAL A 8 -47.38 -15.65 -29.19
CA VAL A 8 -47.17 -15.50 -27.74
C VAL A 8 -46.19 -14.34 -27.53
N PRO A 9 -46.51 -13.31 -26.72
CA PRO A 9 -45.54 -12.26 -26.42
C PRO A 9 -44.51 -12.79 -25.42
N ASN A 10 -43.24 -12.78 -25.84
CA ASN A 10 -42.10 -13.11 -24.99
C ASN A 10 -41.80 -11.90 -24.08
N ALA A 11 -42.23 -11.96 -22.82
CA ALA A 11 -41.86 -10.99 -21.79
C ALA A 11 -40.41 -11.26 -21.35
N ALA A 12 -39.44 -10.75 -22.11
CA ALA A 12 -38.06 -10.65 -21.65
C ALA A 12 -38.01 -9.60 -20.53
N THR A 13 -37.94 -10.06 -19.29
CA THR A 13 -37.62 -9.20 -18.15
C THR A 13 -36.17 -8.73 -18.31
N ASP A 14 -36.00 -7.49 -18.73
CA ASP A 14 -34.73 -6.78 -18.82
C ASP A 14 -34.23 -6.40 -17.42
N VAL A 15 -33.84 -7.41 -16.65
CA VAL A 15 -33.17 -7.20 -15.36
C VAL A 15 -31.69 -6.99 -15.66
N LYS A 16 -31.27 -5.72 -15.70
CA LYS A 16 -29.86 -5.35 -15.79
C LYS A 16 -29.09 -6.09 -14.69
N PRO A 17 -28.05 -6.88 -15.01
CA PRO A 17 -27.30 -7.59 -14.00
C PRO A 17 -26.71 -6.59 -12.99
N PRO A 18 -26.67 -6.94 -11.70
CA PRO A 18 -26.14 -6.05 -10.68
C PRO A 18 -24.72 -5.63 -11.05
N ASP A 19 -24.39 -4.35 -10.84
CA ASP A 19 -23.04 -3.84 -11.10
C ASP A 19 -22.05 -4.43 -10.06
N VAL A 20 -21.49 -5.58 -10.41
CA VAL A 20 -20.51 -6.31 -9.61
C VAL A 20 -19.21 -5.51 -9.45
N SER A 21 -18.87 -4.65 -10.43
CA SER A 21 -17.61 -3.89 -10.44
C SER A 21 -17.58 -2.82 -9.35
N SER A 22 -18.66 -2.05 -9.20
CA SER A 22 -18.74 -1.03 -8.15
C SER A 22 -18.78 -1.64 -6.74
N LYS A 23 -19.46 -2.77 -6.56
CA LYS A 23 -19.49 -3.50 -5.28
C LYS A 23 -18.11 -4.05 -4.91
N LEU A 24 -17.38 -4.63 -5.86
CA LEU A 24 -16.01 -5.10 -5.65
C LEU A 24 -15.06 -3.95 -5.28
N LYS A 25 -15.09 -2.83 -6.01
CA LYS A 25 -14.29 -1.64 -5.70
C LYS A 25 -14.57 -1.09 -4.30
N LYS A 26 -15.84 -1.03 -3.90
CA LYS A 26 -16.24 -0.59 -2.56
C LYS A 26 -15.67 -1.50 -1.47
N ASN A 27 -15.73 -2.82 -1.66
CA ASN A 27 -15.17 -3.77 -0.70
C ASN A 27 -13.64 -3.65 -0.59
N MET A 28 -12.93 -3.46 -1.71
CA MET A 28 -11.47 -3.25 -1.70
C MET A 28 -11.06 -1.98 -0.95
N SER A 29 -11.87 -0.91 -1.04
CA SER A 29 -11.66 0.29 -0.24
C SER A 29 -11.76 0.00 1.25
N VAL A 30 -12.78 -0.75 1.68
CA VAL A 30 -12.97 -1.10 3.10
C VAL A 30 -11.84 -1.97 3.64
N GLU A 31 -11.38 -2.97 2.86
CA GLU A 31 -10.24 -3.79 3.28
C GLU A 31 -8.94 -2.99 3.39
N ARG A 32 -8.75 -2.02 2.50
CA ARG A 32 -7.62 -1.10 2.59
C ARG A 32 -7.70 -0.26 3.86
N ASP A 33 -8.87 0.28 4.20
CA ASP A 33 -9.05 1.09 5.40
C ASP A 33 -8.75 0.27 6.66
N HIS A 34 -9.26 -0.96 6.76
CA HIS A 34 -8.92 -1.87 7.86
C HIS A 34 -7.42 -2.20 7.92
N MET A 35 -6.75 -2.35 6.77
CA MET A 35 -5.31 -2.56 6.74
C MET A 35 -4.55 -1.33 7.26
N ILE A 36 -4.97 -0.12 6.87
CA ILE A 36 -4.39 1.13 7.34
C ILE A 36 -4.60 1.30 8.85
N ASP A 37 -5.78 0.97 9.37
CA ASP A 37 -6.10 1.01 10.79
C ASP A 37 -5.20 0.07 11.60
N SER A 38 -5.01 -1.16 11.13
CA SER A 38 -4.09 -2.11 11.75
C SER A 38 -2.64 -1.64 11.71
N LEU A 39 -2.17 -1.07 10.59
CA LEU A 39 -0.82 -0.48 10.51
C LEU A 39 -0.66 0.69 11.49
N ASN A 40 -1.64 1.60 11.55
CA ASN A 40 -1.61 2.75 12.46
C ASN A 40 -1.59 2.32 13.94
N ARG A 41 -2.29 1.25 14.28
CA ARG A 41 -2.35 0.75 15.66
C ARG A 41 -1.12 -0.07 16.06
N ILE A 42 -0.54 -0.83 15.13
CA ILE A 42 0.51 -1.83 15.43
C ILE A 42 1.88 -1.39 14.96
N PHE A 43 2.03 -1.07 13.68
CA PHE A 43 3.34 -0.79 13.09
C PHE A 43 3.81 0.65 13.34
N ILE A 44 2.92 1.63 13.21
CA ILE A 44 3.30 3.05 13.36
C ILE A 44 3.88 3.37 14.74
N PRO A 45 3.38 2.83 15.88
CA PRO A 45 4.03 3.01 17.17
C PRO A 45 5.48 2.51 17.21
N GLU A 46 5.79 1.37 16.60
CA GLU A 46 7.17 0.86 16.49
C GLU A 46 8.03 1.80 15.63
N LEU A 47 7.48 2.31 14.53
CA LEU A 47 8.15 3.30 13.69
C LEU A 47 8.43 4.60 14.45
N ARG A 48 7.54 5.03 15.37
CA ARG A 48 7.78 6.20 16.24
C ARG A 48 8.93 5.98 17.22
N LYS A 49 9.14 4.75 17.72
CA LYS A 49 10.25 4.45 18.65
C LYS A 49 11.62 4.71 18.01
N ILE A 50 11.70 4.61 16.68
CA ILE A 50 12.91 4.91 15.89
C ILE A 50 12.84 6.30 15.22
N ASN A 51 12.18 7.26 15.88
CA ASN A 51 12.13 8.70 15.58
C ASN A 51 11.45 9.12 14.27
N PHE A 52 10.72 8.23 13.60
CA PHE A 52 9.96 8.62 12.42
C PHE A 52 8.73 9.46 12.79
N SER A 53 8.54 10.55 12.05
CA SER A 53 7.41 11.47 12.07
C SER A 53 6.56 11.34 10.79
N GLY A 54 5.43 12.06 10.69
CA GLY A 54 4.58 12.06 9.49
C GLY A 54 3.27 11.29 9.67
N SER A 55 2.54 11.06 8.58
CA SER A 55 1.23 10.40 8.58
C SER A 55 1.09 9.56 7.33
N PHE A 56 0.19 8.57 7.38
CA PHE A 56 -0.05 7.71 6.24
C PHE A 56 -0.31 8.50 4.95
N PRO A 57 0.30 8.14 3.81
CA PRO A 57 1.21 7.00 3.60
C PRO A 57 2.71 7.34 3.79
N HIS A 58 3.07 8.56 4.20
CA HIS A 58 4.45 9.06 4.18
C HIS A 58 5.01 9.33 5.57
N PHE A 59 6.14 8.69 5.87
CA PHE A 59 6.86 8.85 7.12
C PHE A 59 8.32 9.24 6.84
N ARG A 60 8.91 9.97 7.79
CA ARG A 60 10.28 10.46 7.69
C ARG A 60 10.92 10.62 9.06
N ARG A 61 12.21 10.32 9.18
CA ARG A 61 13.07 10.82 10.27
C ARG A 61 14.21 11.62 9.66
N THR A 62 14.58 12.70 10.32
CA THR A 62 15.68 13.58 9.89
C THR A 62 16.63 13.74 11.05
N GLU A 63 17.90 13.39 10.85
CA GLU A 63 18.98 13.50 11.82
C GLU A 63 20.18 14.19 11.15
N GLY A 64 20.47 15.42 11.58
CA GLY A 64 21.45 16.26 10.90
C GLY A 64 21.06 16.52 9.45
N ASP A 65 21.98 16.23 8.53
CA ASP A 65 21.77 16.38 7.09
C ASP A 65 21.19 15.10 6.44
N ILE A 66 20.88 14.05 7.21
CA ILE A 66 20.31 12.79 6.69
C ILE A 66 18.80 12.78 6.93
N THR A 67 18.03 12.48 5.88
CA THR A 67 16.60 12.21 5.95
C THR A 67 16.31 10.82 5.42
N ASN A 68 15.82 9.94 6.29
CA ASN A 68 15.31 8.62 5.91
C ASN A 68 13.80 8.71 5.68
N LEU A 69 13.34 8.07 4.60
CA LEU A 69 11.97 8.14 4.13
C LEU A 69 11.37 6.74 4.07
N LEU A 70 10.08 6.65 4.41
CA LEU A 70 9.26 5.45 4.28
C LEU A 70 7.93 5.85 3.64
N THR A 71 7.50 5.14 2.60
CA THR A 71 6.21 5.37 1.95
C THR A 71 5.49 4.05 1.69
N PHE A 72 4.21 4.00 2.02
CA PHE A 72 3.35 2.87 1.64
C PHE A 72 2.81 3.07 0.23
N GLN A 73 3.24 2.21 -0.70
CA GLN A 73 2.70 2.17 -2.05
C GLN A 73 1.66 1.06 -2.14
N PHE A 74 0.40 1.43 -2.39
CA PHE A 74 -0.68 0.47 -2.57
C PHE A 74 -0.83 0.05 -4.02
N ASP A 75 -1.32 -1.17 -4.21
CA ASP A 75 -1.73 -1.68 -5.51
C ASP A 75 -2.85 -0.77 -6.05
N ARG A 76 -2.75 -0.41 -7.34
CA ARG A 76 -3.76 0.39 -8.03
C ARG A 76 -5.15 -0.24 -7.96
N HIS A 77 -5.22 -1.57 -7.96
CA HIS A 77 -6.46 -2.33 -7.88
C HIS A 77 -6.84 -2.70 -6.44
N GLY A 78 -6.01 -2.32 -5.45
CA GLY A 78 -6.16 -2.67 -4.05
C GLY A 78 -5.68 -4.09 -3.72
N GLY A 79 -5.82 -4.48 -2.46
CA GLY A 79 -5.53 -5.84 -2.01
C GLY A 79 -4.10 -6.11 -1.60
N GLY A 80 -3.17 -5.21 -1.92
CA GLY A 80 -1.80 -5.28 -1.41
C GLY A 80 -1.11 -3.93 -1.32
N PHE A 81 0.05 -3.93 -0.68
CA PHE A 81 0.99 -2.82 -0.65
C PHE A 81 2.44 -3.30 -0.62
N VAL A 82 3.36 -2.41 -0.96
CA VAL A 82 4.79 -2.50 -0.65
C VAL A 82 5.22 -1.27 0.15
N ILE A 83 6.38 -1.37 0.78
CA ILE A 83 6.98 -0.24 1.49
C ILE A 83 8.18 0.23 0.68
N GLU A 84 8.15 1.48 0.25
CA GLU A 84 9.27 2.13 -0.43
C GLU A 84 10.11 2.90 0.59
N LEU A 85 11.39 2.58 0.63
CA LEU A 85 12.40 3.27 1.43
C LEU A 85 13.23 4.17 0.52
N ALA A 86 13.63 5.32 1.05
CA ALA A 86 14.60 6.16 0.38
C ALA A 86 15.43 6.94 1.40
N ASN A 87 16.61 7.37 0.95
CA ASN A 87 17.59 8.10 1.74
C ASN A 87 17.94 9.40 1.02
N TYR A 88 18.01 10.49 1.78
CA TYR A 88 18.45 11.78 1.27
C TYR A 88 19.49 12.40 2.19
N LYS A 89 20.57 12.93 1.61
CA LYS A 89 21.61 13.68 2.31
C LYS A 89 21.64 15.11 1.79
N GLY A 90 21.29 16.07 2.64
CA GLY A 90 21.24 17.49 2.33
C GLY A 90 20.21 18.23 3.18
N ARG A 91 20.33 19.56 3.18
CA ARG A 91 19.46 20.46 3.97
C ARG A 91 18.17 20.87 3.24
N GLU A 92 18.18 20.80 1.92
CA GLU A 92 17.04 21.10 1.06
C GLU A 92 17.09 20.26 -0.20
N TYR A 93 15.95 19.72 -0.64
CA TYR A 93 15.89 18.99 -1.89
C TYR A 93 15.45 19.91 -3.02
N LYS A 94 16.29 20.04 -4.06
CA LYS A 94 15.95 20.78 -5.27
C LYS A 94 15.71 19.81 -6.42
N THR A 95 14.48 19.84 -6.93
CA THR A 95 14.09 19.07 -8.12
C THR A 95 14.85 19.54 -9.37
N HIS A 96 14.89 18.73 -10.42
CA HIS A 96 15.57 19.07 -11.67
C HIS A 96 14.97 20.29 -12.41
N TRP A 97 13.72 20.66 -12.10
CA TRP A 97 13.05 21.87 -12.61
C TRP A 97 13.10 23.06 -11.64
N GLY A 98 13.95 22.98 -10.60
CA GLY A 98 14.25 24.11 -9.72
C GLY A 98 13.30 24.34 -8.54
N LYS A 99 12.24 23.54 -8.39
CA LYS A 99 11.38 23.57 -7.20
C LYS A 99 12.15 23.06 -5.98
N ILE A 100 12.11 23.83 -4.89
CA ILE A 100 12.63 23.44 -3.59
C ILE A 100 11.53 22.71 -2.81
N ILE A 101 11.87 21.54 -2.26
CA ILE A 101 11.04 20.74 -1.37
C ILE A 101 11.73 20.72 -0.01
N GLU A 102 11.05 21.28 1.00
CA GLU A 102 11.50 21.22 2.38
C GLU A 102 11.60 19.75 2.85
N LEU A 103 12.60 19.39 3.65
CA LEU A 103 12.77 18.02 4.16
C LEU A 103 11.51 17.49 4.88
N LYS A 104 10.78 18.39 5.56
CA LYS A 104 9.50 18.06 6.21
C LYS A 104 8.35 17.75 5.24
N LYS A 105 8.54 17.93 3.94
CA LYS A 105 7.58 17.60 2.87
C LYS A 105 8.12 16.55 1.92
N LEU A 106 9.41 16.21 2.03
CA LEU A 106 10.06 15.22 1.20
C LEU A 106 9.46 13.84 1.45
N THR A 107 9.22 13.10 0.38
CA THR A 107 8.70 11.73 0.36
C THR A 107 9.59 10.84 -0.50
N ALA A 108 9.50 9.52 -0.33
CA ALA A 108 10.29 8.60 -1.15
C ALA A 108 10.03 8.81 -2.65
N HIS A 109 8.79 9.14 -3.02
CA HIS A 109 8.39 9.38 -4.42
C HIS A 109 9.05 10.60 -5.06
N ASP A 110 9.54 11.56 -4.27
CA ASP A 110 10.28 12.72 -4.79
C ASP A 110 11.71 12.35 -5.22
N LEU A 111 12.24 11.21 -4.75
CA LEU A 111 13.60 10.75 -5.03
C LEU A 111 13.60 9.69 -6.14
N ASN A 112 14.64 9.68 -6.97
CA ASN A 112 14.73 8.73 -8.09
C ASN A 112 15.09 7.31 -7.66
N THR A 113 15.87 7.16 -6.58
CA THR A 113 16.34 5.87 -6.06
C THR A 113 15.53 5.49 -4.84
N ARG A 114 14.90 4.32 -4.87
CA ARG A 114 14.09 3.78 -3.78
C ARG A 114 14.32 2.27 -3.67
N GLN A 115 14.35 1.74 -2.45
CA GLN A 115 14.31 0.30 -2.19
C GLN A 115 12.89 -0.13 -1.85
N ARG A 116 12.42 -1.23 -2.43
CA ARG A 116 11.13 -1.83 -2.07
C ARG A 116 11.31 -2.97 -1.09
N ILE A 117 10.51 -2.96 -0.03
CA ILE A 117 10.41 -4.04 0.95
C ILE A 117 9.14 -4.83 0.68
N TYR A 118 9.29 -6.14 0.63
CA TYR A 118 8.26 -7.12 0.32
C TYR A 118 7.91 -7.94 1.57
N GLN A 119 6.82 -8.70 1.49
CA GLN A 119 6.37 -9.49 2.64
C GLN A 119 7.38 -10.55 3.03
N ASP A 120 7.93 -11.26 2.04
CA ASP A 120 8.75 -12.46 2.23
C ASP A 120 10.18 -12.32 1.64
N SER A 121 10.55 -11.13 1.15
CA SER A 121 11.83 -10.86 0.48
C SER A 121 12.42 -9.49 0.80
N GLU A 122 13.74 -9.41 0.80
CA GLU A 122 14.51 -8.17 1.00
C GLU A 122 14.76 -7.41 -0.32
N PHE A 123 14.69 -8.12 -1.45
CA PHE A 123 15.07 -7.61 -2.77
C PHE A 123 13.87 -7.42 -3.68
N GLU A 124 14.09 -6.66 -4.76
CA GLU A 124 13.07 -6.42 -5.78
C GLU A 124 12.64 -7.74 -6.42
N GLU A 125 11.42 -8.16 -6.11
CA GLU A 125 10.76 -9.25 -6.79
C GLU A 125 9.73 -8.68 -7.77
N ASN A 126 9.84 -9.11 -9.03
CA ASN A 126 8.96 -8.67 -10.12
C ASN A 126 7.54 -9.26 -10.03
N SER A 127 7.22 -9.99 -8.95
CA SER A 127 5.90 -10.59 -8.76
C SER A 127 5.05 -9.78 -7.78
N THR A 128 3.79 -9.56 -8.14
CA THR A 128 2.78 -9.01 -7.23
C THR A 128 2.47 -9.94 -6.05
N ASP A 129 2.86 -11.22 -6.13
CA ASP A 129 2.69 -12.18 -5.03
C ASP A 129 3.57 -11.90 -3.82
N SER A 130 4.69 -11.22 -4.03
CA SER A 130 5.66 -10.87 -2.98
C SER A 130 5.20 -9.66 -2.15
N TRP A 131 4.17 -8.96 -2.59
CA TRP A 131 3.60 -7.82 -1.88
C TRP A 131 2.95 -8.26 -0.56
N PHE A 132 2.74 -7.30 0.35
CA PHE A 132 1.91 -7.52 1.53
C PHE A 132 0.44 -7.63 1.11
N ARG A 133 -0.02 -8.86 0.79
CA ARG A 133 -1.38 -9.13 0.31
C ARG A 133 -2.34 -9.31 1.48
N TYR A 134 -3.39 -8.49 1.52
CA TYR A 134 -4.48 -8.58 2.49
C TYR A 134 -5.83 -9.00 1.85
N ASP A 135 -5.89 -9.13 0.54
CA ASP A 135 -7.05 -9.63 -0.22
C ASP A 135 -7.09 -11.16 -0.31
N LYS A 136 -5.97 -11.84 -0.06
CA LYS A 136 -5.91 -13.31 -0.04
C LYS A 136 -6.76 -13.85 1.12
N LYS A 137 -7.77 -14.67 0.79
CA LYS A 137 -8.60 -15.35 1.78
C LYS A 137 -7.75 -16.37 2.53
N SER A 138 -7.55 -16.15 3.83
CA SER A 138 -6.91 -17.15 4.67
C SER A 138 -7.97 -18.18 5.09
N LEU A 139 -7.95 -19.36 4.44
CA LEU A 139 -8.89 -20.45 4.71
C LEU A 139 -8.73 -21.06 6.13
N PHE A 140 -7.67 -20.69 6.86
CA PHE A 140 -7.34 -21.26 8.17
C PHE A 140 -6.84 -20.23 9.21
N SER A 141 -7.07 -18.92 9.02
CA SER A 141 -6.63 -17.93 10.02
C SER A 141 -7.62 -17.74 11.16
N PHE A 142 -7.21 -18.13 12.36
CA PHE A 142 -7.72 -17.55 13.61
C PHE A 142 -7.13 -16.15 13.84
N GLY A 143 -7.94 -15.15 14.19
CA GLY A 143 -7.50 -13.77 14.49
C GLY A 143 -7.63 -12.77 13.33
N ASN A 144 -7.35 -11.49 13.61
CA ASN A 144 -7.47 -10.41 12.62
C ASN A 144 -6.34 -10.50 11.57
N LYS A 145 -6.70 -10.74 10.30
CA LYS A 145 -5.73 -10.87 9.18
C LYS A 145 -4.87 -9.62 8.97
N PHE A 146 -5.44 -8.43 9.19
CA PHE A 146 -4.75 -7.16 9.01
C PHE A 146 -3.69 -6.96 10.11
N ASP A 147 -4.00 -7.36 11.34
CA ASP A 147 -3.06 -7.31 12.46
C ASP A 147 -1.88 -8.25 12.24
N LYS A 148 -2.13 -9.46 11.75
CA LYS A 148 -1.06 -10.40 11.38
C LYS A 148 -0.15 -9.80 10.33
N LEU A 149 -0.71 -9.16 9.30
CA LEU A 149 0.08 -8.54 8.25
C LEU A 149 0.86 -7.33 8.77
N ALA A 150 0.29 -6.54 9.68
CA ALA A 150 1.00 -5.44 10.34
C ALA A 150 2.19 -5.95 11.19
N ASN A 151 2.04 -7.08 11.87
CA ASN A 151 3.15 -7.72 12.59
C ASN A 151 4.26 -8.21 11.63
N LYS A 152 3.89 -8.77 10.48
CA LYS A 152 4.88 -9.09 9.43
C LYS A 152 5.65 -7.86 8.94
N VAL A 153 5.02 -6.68 8.93
CA VAL A 153 5.73 -5.43 8.62
C VAL A 153 6.73 -5.07 9.73
N ILE A 154 6.40 -5.28 11.01
CA ILE A 154 7.34 -5.09 12.13
C ILE A 154 8.57 -5.98 11.97
N GLU A 155 8.39 -7.24 11.58
CA GLU A 155 9.51 -8.17 11.34
C GLU A 155 10.50 -7.66 10.28
N ARG A 156 10.08 -6.71 9.44
CA ARG A 156 10.93 -6.08 8.42
C ARG A 156 11.69 -4.85 8.90
N ILE A 157 11.43 -4.34 10.10
CA ILE A 157 12.15 -3.16 10.65
C ILE A 157 13.68 -3.33 10.60
N PRO A 158 14.29 -4.46 11.03
CA PRO A 158 15.75 -4.60 10.99
C PRO A 158 16.35 -4.47 9.58
N ILE A 159 15.61 -4.90 8.55
CA ILE A 159 16.03 -4.75 7.15
C ILE A 159 15.95 -3.28 6.73
N MET A 160 14.88 -2.58 7.13
CA MET A 160 14.71 -1.15 6.85
C MET A 160 15.82 -0.32 7.53
N GLU A 161 16.15 -0.62 8.78
CA GLU A 161 17.21 0.06 9.51
C GLU A 161 18.58 -0.10 8.86
N ARG A 162 18.89 -1.31 8.38
CA ARG A 162 20.12 -1.56 7.62
C ARG A 162 20.21 -0.65 6.40
N TYR A 163 19.17 -0.62 5.58
CA TYR A 163 19.10 0.26 4.41
C TYR A 163 19.27 1.74 4.76
N TRP A 164 18.65 2.20 5.85
CA TRP A 164 18.79 3.59 6.29
C TRP A 164 20.17 3.92 6.85
N SER A 165 20.91 2.93 7.36
CA SER A 165 22.27 3.10 7.89
C SER A 165 23.37 3.12 6.82
N GLU A 166 23.07 2.65 5.61
CA GLU A 166 24.03 2.55 4.49
C GLU A 166 24.20 3.87 3.70
N ILE A 167 23.64 4.98 4.18
CA ILE A 167 23.81 6.28 3.53
C ILE A 167 25.20 6.88 3.84
N GLU A 168 26.03 7.04 2.81
CA GLU A 168 27.39 7.63 2.91
C GLU A 168 27.40 9.16 3.01
#